data_AF-A0A9J6RSY0-F1
#
_entry.id   AF-A0A9J6RSY0-F1
#
_cell.length_a   1.000
_cell.length_b   1.000
_cell.length_c   1.000
_cell.angle_alpha   90.00
_cell.angle_beta   90.00
_cell.angle_gamma   90.00
#
_symmetry.space_group_name_H-M   'P 1'
#
loop_
_entity.id
_entity.type
_entity.pdbx_description
1 polymer ?
#
loop_
_entity_poly.entity_id
_entity_poly.type
_entity_poly.pdbx_seq_one_letter_code
_entity_poly.pdbx_strand_id
1 'polypeptide(L)'
;MAVDSTLELYTTLFGWLFYNSIWDVLVATGIVFLPFLGILLDTIIRSYAGEDAEEAGNTTLRIVEVEFFVAFFVILIAAVPATPLNAVDLSFTPRAVIGTPAQPVATANNSRTTYGGGISFNAAPVTVNVPVFWYAVMSFSSGFNRAVMEDVPPTLDFRGYVDELRNASIQDPNLQHEINDFFRDCFVEARSKYLAERPSSAAITALLNRYGESDPDWIGSHVYQEIPGYYDSIRADTVREGCPWSVLRDVEWDASNNPVYGKPFCTEWWQGIQQSILNELGDLDLLSAAAEPGWDPAPRRDAVIQIALINSPPRWTTRGYDFAYGNLVDF
;
A
#
# COMPACT_ATOMS: atom_id res chain seq x y z
N MET A 1 13.68 -15.58 8.61
CA MET A 1 12.55 -15.73 9.56
C MET A 1 11.42 -14.83 9.11
N ALA A 2 10.21 -15.37 8.99
CA ALA A 2 9.04 -14.58 8.64
C ALA A 2 8.48 -13.87 9.88
N VAL A 3 7.95 -12.66 9.70
CA VAL A 3 7.18 -11.93 10.73
C VAL A 3 5.76 -11.71 10.24
N ASP A 4 4.84 -11.32 11.13
CA ASP A 4 3.41 -11.18 10.83
C ASP A 4 3.01 -9.71 10.53
N SER A 5 3.92 -8.75 10.71
CA SER A 5 3.70 -7.32 10.39
C SER A 5 4.98 -6.59 9.97
N THR A 6 4.83 -5.54 9.17
CA THR A 6 5.94 -4.61 8.85
C THR A 6 6.52 -3.92 10.09
N LEU A 7 5.71 -3.72 11.14
CA LEU A 7 6.17 -3.14 12.39
C LEU A 7 7.08 -4.12 13.15
N GLU A 8 6.77 -5.41 13.08
CA GLU A 8 7.49 -6.48 13.77
C GLU A 8 8.93 -6.64 13.28
N LEU A 9 9.20 -6.29 12.01
CA LEU A 9 10.54 -6.19 11.45
C LEU A 9 11.47 -5.34 12.34
N TYR A 10 10.95 -4.26 12.90
CA TYR A 10 11.72 -3.33 13.73
C TYR A 10 11.61 -3.66 15.21
N THR A 11 10.41 -3.95 15.71
CA THR A 11 10.22 -4.19 17.15
C THR A 11 10.91 -5.46 17.62
N THR A 12 11.07 -6.48 16.77
CA THR A 12 11.85 -7.68 17.10
C THR A 12 13.32 -7.34 17.32
N LEU A 13 13.91 -6.53 16.43
CA LEU A 13 15.30 -6.09 16.55
C LEU A 13 15.51 -5.24 17.82
N PHE A 14 14.62 -4.29 18.08
CA PHE A 14 14.69 -3.47 19.30
C PHE A 14 14.46 -4.29 20.57
N GLY A 15 13.56 -5.26 20.56
CA GLY A 15 13.30 -6.14 21.70
C GLY A 15 14.57 -6.88 22.13
N TRP A 16 15.30 -7.45 21.17
CA TRP A 16 16.57 -8.14 21.45
C TRP A 16 17.72 -7.19 21.77
N LEU A 17 17.73 -5.97 21.23
CA LEU A 17 18.69 -4.94 21.65
C LEU A 17 18.53 -4.59 23.14
N PHE A 18 17.29 -4.38 23.59
CA PHE A 18 17.01 -4.13 25.00
C PHE A 18 17.32 -5.35 25.87
N TYR A 19 17.01 -6.55 25.38
CA TYR A 19 17.37 -7.79 26.05
C TYR A 19 18.89 -7.89 26.28
N ASN A 20 19.70 -7.63 25.27
CA ASN A 20 21.17 -7.65 25.39
C ASN A 20 21.66 -6.63 26.41
N SER A 21 21.09 -5.41 26.40
CA SER A 21 21.42 -4.38 27.38
C SER A 21 21.07 -4.81 28.81
N ILE A 22 19.90 -5.44 29.02
CA ILE A 22 19.48 -5.95 30.33
C ILE A 22 20.38 -7.11 30.77
N TRP A 23 20.71 -8.02 29.85
CA TRP A 23 21.59 -9.16 30.11
C TRP A 23 22.97 -8.70 30.57
N ASP A 24 23.56 -7.72 29.89
CA ASP A 24 24.87 -7.17 30.25
C ASP A 24 24.85 -6.56 31.67
N VAL A 25 23.77 -5.86 32.04
CA VAL A 25 23.60 -5.33 33.40
C VAL A 25 23.45 -6.45 34.43
N LEU A 26 22.69 -7.51 34.12
CA LEU A 26 22.52 -8.66 35.01
C LEU A 26 23.85 -9.39 35.25
N VAL A 27 24.67 -9.53 34.21
CA VAL A 27 26.01 -10.14 34.30
C VAL A 27 26.94 -9.23 35.10
N ALA A 28 26.97 -7.94 34.79
CA ALA A 28 27.85 -6.97 35.47
C ALA A 28 27.54 -6.85 36.98
N THR A 29 26.27 -6.96 37.37
CA THR A 29 25.82 -6.94 38.77
C THR A 29 25.95 -8.30 39.46
N GLY A 30 26.21 -9.37 38.71
CA GLY A 30 26.27 -10.74 39.24
C GLY A 30 24.91 -11.33 39.62
N ILE A 31 23.80 -10.66 39.30
CA ILE A 31 22.43 -11.14 39.60
C ILE A 31 22.15 -12.47 38.91
N VAL A 32 22.77 -12.73 37.75
CA VAL A 32 22.68 -14.02 37.02
C VAL A 32 23.10 -15.22 37.90
N PHE A 33 23.95 -15.01 38.91
CA PHE A 33 24.44 -16.08 39.77
C PHE A 33 23.51 -16.42 40.95
N LEU A 34 22.48 -15.60 41.22
CA LEU A 34 21.53 -15.84 42.31
C LEU A 34 20.84 -17.22 42.28
N PRO A 35 20.36 -17.76 41.15
CA PRO A 35 19.77 -19.10 41.13
C PRO A 35 20.77 -20.18 41.57
N PHE A 36 22.04 -20.07 41.18
CA PHE A 36 23.07 -21.03 41.61
C PHE A 36 23.39 -20.92 43.10
N LEU A 37 23.43 -19.69 43.63
CA LEU A 37 23.57 -19.46 45.06
C LEU A 37 22.36 -19.99 45.84
N GLY A 38 21.16 -19.87 45.27
CA GLY A 38 19.93 -20.46 45.82
C GLY A 38 20.00 -21.99 45.91
N ILE A 39 20.41 -22.66 44.82
CA ILE A 39 20.61 -24.13 44.80
C ILE A 39 21.63 -24.54 45.86
N LEU A 40 22.77 -23.84 45.95
CA LEU A 40 23.80 -24.11 46.93
C LEU A 40 23.26 -24.00 48.38
N LEU A 41 22.55 -22.91 48.70
CA LEU A 41 21.99 -22.68 50.02
C LEU A 41 20.90 -23.71 50.37
N ASP A 42 19.98 -24.02 49.44
CA ASP A 42 18.94 -25.03 49.67
C ASP A 42 19.57 -26.40 49.96
N THR A 43 20.62 -26.76 49.22
CA THR A 43 21.32 -28.02 49.43
C THR A 43 22.03 -28.07 50.78
N ILE A 44 22.66 -26.97 51.22
CA ILE A 44 23.28 -26.87 52.56
C ILE A 44 22.23 -27.00 53.66
N ILE A 45 21.12 -26.28 53.56
CA ILE A 45 20.04 -26.31 54.58
C ILE A 45 19.45 -27.71 54.69
N ARG A 46 19.18 -28.37 53.56
CA ARG A 46 18.68 -29.76 53.55
C ARG A 46 19.66 -30.75 54.13
N SER A 47 20.95 -30.59 53.86
CA SER A 47 21.99 -31.48 54.41
C SER A 47 22.14 -31.33 55.92
N TYR A 48 21.94 -30.14 56.48
CA TYR A 48 22.01 -29.91 57.94
C TYR A 48 20.73 -30.35 58.67
N ALA A 49 19.59 -30.43 57.99
CA ALA A 49 18.31 -30.82 58.59
C ALA A 49 18.05 -32.34 58.59
N GLY A 50 18.89 -33.16 57.94
CA GLY A 50 18.76 -34.62 57.88
C GLY A 50 19.48 -35.36 59.02
N GLU A 51 18.88 -36.45 59.52
CA GLU A 51 19.35 -37.19 60.72
C GLU A 51 20.48 -38.23 60.47
N ASP A 52 20.86 -38.53 59.22
CA ASP A 52 21.87 -39.56 58.89
C ASP A 52 23.04 -39.01 58.05
N ALA A 53 24.18 -38.76 58.71
CA ALA A 53 25.34 -38.08 58.12
C ALA A 53 26.08 -38.87 57.01
N GLU A 54 25.98 -40.21 57.00
CA GLU A 54 26.76 -41.07 56.10
C GLU A 54 26.07 -41.26 54.73
N GLU A 55 24.74 -41.28 54.68
CA GLU A 55 23.94 -41.42 53.45
C GLU A 55 23.55 -40.06 52.84
N ALA A 56 23.64 -38.99 53.63
CA ALA A 56 23.42 -37.61 53.19
C ALA A 56 24.51 -37.12 52.23
N GLY A 57 25.79 -37.49 52.40
CA GLY A 57 26.89 -36.95 51.59
C GLY A 57 26.79 -37.26 50.08
N ASN A 58 26.51 -38.53 49.74
CA ASN A 58 26.35 -38.96 48.35
C ASN A 58 25.06 -38.41 47.71
N THR A 59 23.99 -38.28 48.51
CA THR A 59 22.71 -37.75 48.06
C THR A 59 22.81 -36.24 47.75
N THR A 60 23.43 -35.48 48.65
CA THR A 60 23.70 -34.04 48.50
C THR A 60 24.58 -33.76 47.28
N LEU A 61 25.65 -34.54 47.06
CA LEU A 61 26.53 -34.37 45.91
C LEU A 61 25.78 -34.56 44.58
N ARG A 62 24.95 -35.60 44.49
CA ARG A 62 24.19 -35.92 43.27
C ARG A 62 23.11 -34.88 42.96
N ILE A 63 22.48 -34.30 44.00
CA ILE A 63 21.48 -33.24 43.83
C ILE A 63 22.16 -31.96 43.32
N VAL A 64 23.26 -31.53 43.94
CA VAL A 64 24.03 -30.36 43.47
C VAL A 64 24.47 -30.58 42.03
N GLU A 65 25.01 -31.76 41.70
CA GLU A 65 25.45 -32.07 40.34
C GLU A 65 24.30 -31.89 39.34
N VAL A 66 23.18 -32.59 39.53
CA VAL A 66 22.06 -32.56 38.57
C VAL A 66 21.42 -31.17 38.50
N GLU A 67 21.08 -30.55 39.64
CA GLU A 67 20.40 -29.25 39.64
C GLU A 67 21.28 -28.13 39.10
N PHE A 68 22.57 -28.12 39.46
CA PHE A 68 23.52 -27.15 38.94
C PHE A 68 23.73 -27.33 37.43
N PHE A 69 23.88 -28.57 36.95
CA PHE A 69 24.02 -28.84 35.52
C PHE A 69 22.77 -28.42 34.73
N VAL A 70 21.57 -28.73 35.21
CA VAL A 70 20.31 -28.32 34.57
C VAL A 70 20.20 -26.79 34.57
N ALA A 71 20.43 -26.12 35.70
CA ALA A 71 20.38 -24.66 35.77
C ALA A 71 21.40 -24.00 34.84
N PHE A 72 22.62 -24.53 34.79
CA PHE A 72 23.67 -24.09 33.87
C PHE A 72 23.25 -24.24 32.41
N PHE A 73 22.69 -25.39 32.05
CA PHE A 73 22.22 -25.64 30.69
C PHE A 73 21.07 -24.72 30.29
N VAL A 74 20.10 -24.49 31.19
CA VAL A 74 18.98 -23.56 30.97
C VAL A 74 19.50 -22.14 30.74
N ILE A 75 20.43 -21.65 31.56
CA ILE A 75 20.99 -20.30 31.38
C ILE A 75 21.75 -20.20 30.05
N LEU A 76 22.57 -21.21 29.73
CA LEU A 76 23.37 -21.21 28.51
C LEU A 76 22.52 -21.15 27.24
N ILE A 77 21.41 -21.89 27.20
CA ILE A 77 20.58 -21.98 25.99
C ILE A 77 19.49 -20.91 25.94
N ALA A 78 18.85 -20.61 27.08
CA ALA A 78 17.69 -19.74 27.12
C ALA A 78 17.98 -18.29 27.54
N ALA A 79 19.12 -18.02 28.19
CA ALA A 79 19.43 -16.69 28.72
C ALA A 79 20.64 -16.01 28.05
N VAL A 80 21.70 -16.75 27.71
CA VAL A 80 22.90 -16.16 27.10
C VAL A 80 22.62 -15.78 25.64
N PRO A 81 22.74 -14.49 25.24
CA PRO A 81 22.54 -14.07 23.87
C PRO A 81 23.79 -14.36 23.02
N ALA A 82 23.80 -15.52 22.35
CA ALA A 82 24.96 -16.00 21.60
C ALA A 82 24.77 -16.05 20.08
N THR A 83 23.52 -16.11 19.59
CA THR A 83 23.23 -16.29 18.16
C THR A 83 22.91 -14.95 17.49
N PRO A 84 23.64 -14.54 16.43
CA PRO A 84 23.35 -13.29 15.73
C PRO A 84 22.08 -13.43 14.88
N LEU A 85 21.19 -12.46 15.01
CA LEU A 85 20.00 -12.25 14.18
C LEU A 85 20.21 -10.98 13.35
N ASN A 86 20.23 -11.11 12.02
CA ASN A 86 20.40 -9.96 11.13
C ASN A 86 19.05 -9.43 10.65
N ALA A 87 18.97 -8.11 10.48
CA ALA A 87 17.79 -7.44 9.95
C ALA A 87 17.39 -7.92 8.54
N VAL A 88 18.38 -8.37 7.74
CA VAL A 88 18.16 -8.91 6.38
C VAL A 88 17.48 -10.27 6.40
N ASP A 89 17.62 -11.02 7.50
CA ASP A 89 17.00 -12.33 7.66
C ASP A 89 15.52 -12.22 8.05
N LEU A 90 15.03 -11.01 8.38
CA LEU A 90 13.64 -10.74 8.72
C LEU A 90 12.86 -10.28 7.48
N SER A 91 11.75 -10.96 7.21
CA SER A 91 10.89 -10.65 6.08
C SER A 91 9.42 -10.75 6.45
N PHE A 92 8.63 -9.77 6.01
CA PHE A 92 7.17 -9.83 6.05
C PHE A 92 6.66 -10.08 4.63
N THR A 93 5.88 -11.15 4.45
CA THR A 93 5.16 -11.39 3.20
C THR A 93 3.69 -11.11 3.47
N PRO A 94 3.10 -10.03 2.93
CA PRO A 94 1.69 -9.77 3.07
C PRO A 94 0.88 -10.94 2.49
N ARG A 95 -0.27 -11.24 3.10
CA ARG A 95 -1.19 -12.25 2.57
C ARG A 95 -1.69 -11.82 1.19
N ALA A 96 -1.94 -12.80 0.32
CA ALA A 96 -2.65 -12.54 -0.92
C ALA A 96 -4.10 -12.13 -0.59
N VAL A 97 -4.58 -11.05 -1.19
CA VAL A 97 -5.97 -10.60 -1.08
C VAL A 97 -6.59 -10.75 -2.46
N ILE A 98 -7.86 -11.15 -2.53
CA ILE A 98 -8.56 -11.26 -3.82
C ILE A 98 -8.64 -9.86 -4.42
N GLY A 99 -8.20 -9.72 -5.68
CA GLY A 99 -8.26 -8.45 -6.40
C GLY A 99 -7.06 -7.52 -6.18
N THR A 100 -6.01 -7.95 -5.49
CA THR A 100 -4.74 -7.21 -5.44
C THR A 100 -3.65 -7.91 -6.24
N PRO A 101 -2.69 -7.17 -6.84
CA PRO A 101 -1.47 -7.78 -7.35
C PRO A 101 -0.71 -8.44 -6.19
N ALA A 102 0.12 -9.43 -6.52
CA ALA A 102 0.99 -10.10 -5.53
C ALA A 102 1.82 -9.05 -4.78
N GLN A 103 1.51 -8.90 -3.49
CA GLN A 103 2.16 -7.89 -2.67
C GLN A 103 3.62 -8.30 -2.42
N PRO A 104 4.60 -7.43 -2.66
CA PRO A 104 5.97 -7.90 -2.62
C PRO A 104 6.50 -7.97 -1.19
N VAL A 105 7.53 -8.77 -1.00
CA VAL A 105 8.14 -8.99 0.31
C VAL A 105 8.68 -7.68 0.90
N ALA A 106 8.27 -7.37 2.12
CA ALA A 106 8.81 -6.28 2.92
C ALA A 106 9.97 -6.80 3.78
N THR A 107 11.04 -6.02 3.87
CA THR A 107 12.24 -6.32 4.68
C THR A 107 12.57 -5.12 5.54
N ALA A 108 13.46 -5.28 6.52
CA ALA A 108 13.88 -4.15 7.35
C ALA A 108 14.51 -2.99 6.52
N ASN A 109 15.16 -3.28 5.39
CA ASN A 109 15.73 -2.27 4.50
C ASN A 109 14.70 -1.63 3.56
N ASN A 110 13.61 -2.33 3.27
CA ASN A 110 12.53 -1.82 2.44
C ASN A 110 11.20 -2.35 2.99
N SER A 111 10.68 -1.67 4.01
CA SER A 111 9.44 -2.07 4.66
C SER A 111 8.19 -1.61 3.92
N ARG A 112 8.34 -0.92 2.77
CA ARG A 112 7.25 -0.43 1.90
C ARG A 112 6.19 0.41 2.63
N THR A 113 6.58 0.95 3.78
CA THR A 113 5.75 1.69 4.72
C THR A 113 6.57 2.88 5.20
N THR A 114 5.91 3.86 5.81
CA THR A 114 6.56 5.04 6.40
C THR A 114 7.62 4.69 7.45
N TYR A 115 7.54 3.48 8.02
CA TYR A 115 8.53 2.93 8.94
C TYR A 115 9.94 2.79 8.35
N GLY A 116 10.06 2.46 7.06
CA GLY A 116 11.34 2.22 6.37
C GLY A 116 11.98 3.48 5.79
N GLY A 117 11.26 4.61 5.79
CA GLY A 117 11.76 5.90 5.31
C GLY A 117 12.74 6.60 6.25
N GLY A 118 13.25 5.93 7.29
CA GLY A 118 14.20 6.51 8.24
C GLY A 118 13.61 7.54 9.21
N ILE A 119 12.28 7.69 9.26
CA ILE A 119 11.61 8.65 10.16
C ILE A 119 11.29 7.99 11.52
N SER A 120 10.76 6.77 11.52
CA SER A 120 10.24 6.12 12.75
C SER A 120 11.24 5.17 13.43
N PHE A 121 12.08 4.45 12.66
CA PHE A 121 12.97 3.40 13.19
C PHE A 121 14.42 3.53 12.72
N ASN A 122 14.91 4.76 12.57
CA ASN A 122 16.26 5.06 12.07
C ASN A 122 17.40 4.40 12.91
N ALA A 123 17.15 4.16 14.20
CA ALA A 123 18.12 3.54 15.12
C ALA A 123 17.99 2.01 15.23
N ALA A 124 17.25 1.35 14.33
CA ALA A 124 17.12 -0.10 14.36
C ALA A 124 18.49 -0.76 14.14
N PRO A 125 18.91 -1.70 15.01
CA PRO A 125 20.20 -2.35 14.87
C PRO A 125 20.21 -3.29 13.66
N VAL A 126 21.33 -3.33 12.94
CA VAL A 126 21.53 -4.21 11.78
C VAL A 126 21.63 -5.68 12.20
N THR A 127 22.22 -5.92 13.38
CA THR A 127 22.40 -7.26 13.95
C THR A 127 22.22 -7.18 15.46
N VAL A 128 21.53 -8.17 16.03
CA VAL A 128 21.33 -8.34 17.47
C VAL A 128 21.55 -9.78 17.87
N ASN A 129 22.11 -10.02 19.05
CA ASN A 129 22.28 -11.38 19.54
C ASN A 129 21.01 -11.85 20.28
N VAL A 130 20.70 -13.13 20.13
CA VAL A 130 19.52 -13.80 20.69
C VAL A 130 19.96 -15.11 21.35
N PRO A 131 19.34 -15.54 22.46
CA PRO A 131 19.58 -16.87 23.01
C PRO A 131 19.11 -17.98 22.08
N VAL A 132 19.83 -19.11 22.09
CA VAL A 132 19.60 -20.24 21.18
C VAL A 132 18.16 -20.76 21.27
N PHE A 133 17.63 -20.89 22.49
CA PHE A 133 16.26 -21.37 22.71
C PHE A 133 15.24 -20.46 22.04
N TRP A 134 15.34 -19.14 22.26
CA TRP A 134 14.39 -18.18 21.73
C TRP A 134 14.51 -18.01 20.22
N TYR A 135 15.72 -18.11 19.67
CA TYR A 135 15.92 -18.16 18.23
C TYR A 135 15.17 -19.35 17.62
N ALA A 136 15.30 -20.54 18.22
CA ALA A 136 14.60 -21.74 17.79
C ALA A 136 13.06 -21.55 17.89
N VAL A 137 12.57 -21.04 19.02
CA VAL A 137 11.13 -20.78 19.24
C VAL A 137 10.57 -19.82 18.19
N MET A 138 11.24 -18.70 17.92
CA MET A 138 10.79 -17.73 16.92
C MET A 138 10.84 -18.31 15.49
N SER A 139 11.90 -19.05 15.16
CA SER A 139 12.01 -19.68 13.84
C SER A 139 10.94 -20.75 13.61
N PHE A 140 10.62 -21.56 14.63
CA PHE A 140 9.57 -22.56 14.57
C PHE A 140 8.18 -21.92 14.54
N SER A 141 7.92 -20.95 15.42
CA SER A 141 6.62 -20.25 15.48
C SER A 141 6.28 -19.55 14.18
N SER A 142 7.26 -18.86 13.58
CA SER A 142 7.05 -18.20 12.27
C SER A 142 6.81 -19.20 11.14
N GLY A 143 7.54 -20.33 11.13
CA GLY A 143 7.31 -21.41 10.16
C GLY A 143 5.93 -22.05 10.31
N PHE A 144 5.51 -22.32 11.54
CA PHE A 144 4.19 -22.88 11.85
C PHE A 144 3.06 -21.92 11.46
N ASN A 145 3.14 -20.64 11.87
CA ASN A 145 2.15 -19.63 11.50
C ASN A 145 2.01 -19.52 9.98
N ARG A 146 3.13 -19.53 9.24
CA ARG A 146 3.10 -19.49 7.78
C ARG A 146 2.40 -20.70 7.18
N ALA A 147 2.67 -21.90 7.67
CA ALA A 147 2.02 -23.12 7.20
C ALA A 147 0.50 -23.09 7.45
N VAL A 148 0.08 -22.62 8.63
CA VAL A 148 -1.35 -22.47 8.97
C VAL A 148 -2.02 -21.43 8.06
N MET A 149 -1.34 -20.32 7.77
CA MET A 149 -1.91 -19.25 6.94
C MET A 149 -2.00 -19.61 5.46
N GLU A 150 -1.24 -20.60 4.97
CA GLU A 150 -1.34 -21.08 3.58
C GLU A 150 -2.65 -21.84 3.33
N ASP A 151 -3.20 -22.50 4.36
CA ASP A 151 -4.47 -23.22 4.27
C ASP A 151 -5.71 -22.32 4.40
N VAL A 152 -5.52 -21.07 4.86
CA VAL A 152 -6.63 -20.11 5.00
C VAL A 152 -6.90 -19.47 3.62
N PRO A 153 -8.13 -19.60 3.08
CA PRO A 153 -8.45 -18.98 1.80
C PRO A 153 -8.23 -17.46 1.85
N PRO A 154 -7.71 -16.84 0.78
CA PRO A 154 -7.57 -15.40 0.72
C PRO A 154 -8.96 -14.76 0.86
N THR A 155 -9.09 -13.86 1.83
CA THR A 155 -10.31 -13.09 2.03
C THR A 155 -10.20 -11.75 1.33
N LEU A 156 -11.35 -11.19 0.98
CA LEU A 156 -11.42 -9.83 0.48
C LEU A 156 -11.25 -8.85 1.64
N ASP A 157 -10.34 -7.90 1.51
CA ASP A 157 -10.13 -6.86 2.53
C ASP A 157 -10.99 -5.63 2.24
N PHE A 158 -12.22 -5.63 2.74
CA PHE A 158 -13.12 -4.49 2.58
C PHE A 158 -12.59 -3.21 3.24
N ARG A 159 -11.81 -3.31 4.33
CA ARG A 159 -11.27 -2.13 5.01
C ARG A 159 -10.13 -1.53 4.18
N GLY A 160 -9.22 -2.39 3.71
CA GLY A 160 -8.17 -1.99 2.78
C GLY A 160 -8.74 -1.38 1.50
N TYR A 161 -9.81 -1.97 0.94
CA TYR A 161 -10.49 -1.41 -0.23
C TYR A 161 -11.07 0.00 0.04
N VAL A 162 -11.75 0.20 1.17
CA VAL A 162 -12.30 1.52 1.54
C VAL A 162 -11.20 2.54 1.78
N ASP A 163 -10.09 2.15 2.41
CA ASP A 163 -8.95 3.05 2.65
C ASP A 163 -8.24 3.41 1.34
N GLU A 164 -8.08 2.47 0.42
CA GLU A 164 -7.53 2.72 -0.91
C GLU A 164 -8.44 3.66 -1.72
N LEU A 165 -9.76 3.44 -1.71
CA LEU A 165 -10.73 4.35 -2.33
C LEU A 165 -10.64 5.77 -1.76
N ARG A 166 -10.42 5.92 -0.45
CA ARG A 166 -10.29 7.24 0.19
C ARG A 166 -9.01 7.97 -0.18
N ASN A 167 -7.93 7.24 -0.44
CA ASN A 167 -6.64 7.81 -0.82
C ASN A 167 -6.43 7.90 -2.34
N ALA A 168 -7.30 7.25 -3.12
CA ALA A 168 -7.26 7.26 -4.57
C ALA A 168 -7.26 8.70 -5.09
N SER A 169 -6.16 9.10 -5.70
CA SER A 169 -5.97 10.43 -6.25
C SER A 169 -5.01 10.37 -7.43
N ILE A 170 -5.25 11.23 -8.41
CA ILE A 170 -4.46 11.36 -9.64
C ILE A 170 -3.15 12.06 -9.25
N GLN A 171 -2.02 11.38 -9.40
CA GLN A 171 -0.69 11.89 -9.05
C GLN A 171 -0.01 12.56 -10.24
N ASP A 172 -0.26 12.12 -11.48
CA ASP A 172 0.37 12.71 -12.66
C ASP A 172 -0.09 14.17 -12.89
N PRO A 173 0.82 15.17 -12.76
CA PRO A 173 0.46 16.56 -12.97
C PRO A 173 0.01 16.86 -14.41
N ASN A 174 0.54 16.15 -15.42
CA ASN A 174 0.15 16.38 -16.81
C ASN A 174 -1.30 15.93 -17.05
N LEU A 175 -1.65 14.75 -16.53
CA LEU A 175 -3.02 14.24 -16.58
C LEU A 175 -4.00 15.16 -15.84
N GLN A 176 -3.61 15.71 -14.67
CA GLN A 176 -4.42 16.73 -14.00
C GLN A 176 -4.66 17.96 -14.89
N HIS A 177 -3.62 18.47 -15.55
CA HIS A 177 -3.75 19.61 -16.47
C HIS A 177 -4.66 19.28 -17.67
N GLU A 178 -4.55 18.08 -18.21
CA GLU A 178 -5.38 17.60 -19.31
C GLU A 178 -6.86 17.50 -18.91
N ILE A 179 -7.16 16.94 -17.74
CA ILE A 179 -8.51 16.85 -17.19
C ILE A 179 -9.12 18.25 -16.98
N ASN A 180 -8.34 19.21 -16.48
CA ASN A 180 -8.80 20.59 -16.30
C ASN A 180 -9.15 21.27 -17.63
N ASP A 181 -8.33 21.05 -18.64
CA ASP A 181 -8.62 21.57 -19.97
C ASP A 181 -9.84 20.90 -20.60
N PHE A 182 -9.99 19.58 -20.44
CA PHE A 182 -11.18 18.85 -20.90
C PHE A 182 -12.44 19.37 -20.21
N PHE A 183 -12.37 19.62 -18.89
CA PHE A 183 -13.48 20.18 -18.13
C PHE A 183 -13.95 21.52 -18.75
N ARG A 184 -13.00 22.41 -19.07
CA ARG A 184 -13.31 23.73 -19.63
C ARG A 184 -13.84 23.64 -21.06
N ASP A 185 -13.12 22.94 -21.94
CA ASP A 185 -13.35 22.97 -23.38
C ASP A 185 -14.56 22.09 -23.77
N CYS A 186 -14.75 20.95 -23.10
CA CYS A 186 -15.78 19.98 -23.45
C CYS A 186 -16.96 20.00 -22.47
N PHE A 187 -16.69 19.77 -21.18
CA PHE A 187 -17.76 19.52 -20.21
C PHE A 187 -18.62 20.75 -19.92
N VAL A 188 -18.01 21.94 -19.76
CA VAL A 188 -18.77 23.18 -19.49
C VAL A 188 -19.72 23.50 -20.64
N GLU A 189 -19.29 23.34 -21.89
CA GLU A 189 -20.13 23.58 -23.06
C GLU A 189 -21.26 22.54 -23.16
N ALA A 190 -20.92 21.25 -23.08
CA ALA A 190 -21.89 20.15 -23.15
C ALA A 190 -22.97 20.27 -22.06
N ARG A 191 -22.57 20.55 -20.82
CA ARG A 191 -23.49 20.71 -19.70
C ARG A 191 -24.38 21.94 -19.85
N SER A 192 -23.82 23.06 -20.32
CA SER A 192 -24.60 24.27 -20.57
C SER A 192 -25.66 24.03 -21.65
N LYS A 193 -25.30 23.32 -22.72
CA LYS A 193 -26.23 22.92 -23.79
C LYS A 193 -27.34 22.00 -23.26
N TYR A 194 -26.99 20.99 -22.48
CA TYR A 194 -27.95 20.05 -21.89
C TYR A 194 -28.96 20.74 -20.98
N LEU A 195 -28.49 21.66 -20.13
CA LEU A 195 -29.35 22.43 -19.23
C LEU A 195 -30.26 23.42 -19.97
N ALA A 196 -29.82 23.94 -21.13
CA ALA A 196 -30.61 24.83 -21.97
C ALA A 196 -31.68 24.08 -22.76
N GLU A 197 -31.34 22.93 -23.37
CA GLU A 197 -32.24 22.14 -24.20
C GLU A 197 -33.23 21.31 -23.38
N ARG A 198 -32.84 20.88 -22.18
CA ARG A 198 -33.61 19.95 -21.31
C ARG A 198 -34.24 18.79 -22.08
N PRO A 199 -33.44 18.03 -22.84
CA PRO A 199 -33.95 17.00 -23.73
C PRO A 199 -34.58 15.85 -22.94
N SER A 200 -35.77 15.39 -23.37
CA SER A 200 -36.50 14.27 -22.77
C SER A 200 -36.73 13.14 -23.78
N SER A 201 -35.63 12.60 -24.32
CA SER A 201 -35.68 11.46 -25.25
C SER A 201 -35.65 10.12 -24.51
N ALA A 202 -36.24 9.08 -25.12
CA ALA A 202 -36.23 7.73 -24.56
C ALA A 202 -34.80 7.16 -24.39
N ALA A 203 -33.86 7.57 -25.27
CA ALA A 203 -32.45 7.21 -25.17
C ALA A 203 -31.80 7.81 -23.91
N ILE A 204 -32.07 9.08 -23.61
CA ILE A 204 -31.58 9.74 -22.39
C ILE A 204 -32.19 9.08 -21.15
N THR A 205 -33.49 8.80 -21.15
CA THR A 205 -34.13 8.09 -20.03
C THR A 205 -33.51 6.71 -19.79
N ALA A 206 -33.15 5.98 -20.85
CA ALA A 206 -32.47 4.69 -20.71
C ALA A 206 -31.08 4.82 -20.07
N LEU A 207 -30.31 5.85 -20.45
CA LEU A 207 -28.99 6.12 -19.88
C LEU A 207 -29.09 6.55 -18.41
N LEU A 208 -30.00 7.45 -18.07
CA LEU A 208 -30.22 7.88 -16.68
C LEU A 208 -30.69 6.73 -15.78
N ASN A 209 -31.49 5.79 -16.31
CA ASN A 209 -31.88 4.59 -15.55
C ASN A 209 -30.70 3.63 -15.30
N ARG A 210 -29.69 3.60 -16.17
CA ARG A 210 -28.53 2.72 -16.06
C ARG A 210 -27.41 3.33 -15.20
N TYR A 211 -27.09 4.60 -15.44
CA TYR A 211 -25.94 5.29 -14.83
C TYR A 211 -26.32 6.24 -13.70
N GLY A 212 -27.63 6.47 -13.49
CA GLY A 212 -28.16 7.35 -12.46
C GLY A 212 -28.61 8.71 -12.99
N GLU A 213 -29.51 9.37 -12.25
CA GLU A 213 -30.03 10.70 -12.64
C GLU A 213 -28.94 11.79 -12.60
N SER A 214 -27.87 11.58 -11.83
CA SER A 214 -26.72 12.48 -11.72
C SER A 214 -25.63 12.24 -12.78
N ASP A 215 -25.84 11.35 -13.75
CA ASP A 215 -24.86 11.12 -14.82
C ASP A 215 -24.45 12.41 -15.58
N PRO A 216 -25.34 13.38 -15.86
CA PRO A 216 -24.94 14.63 -16.51
C PRO A 216 -24.08 15.59 -15.64
N ASP A 217 -23.90 15.31 -14.35
CA ASP A 217 -23.19 16.21 -13.44
C ASP A 217 -21.67 15.96 -13.36
N TRP A 218 -21.14 14.97 -14.08
CA TRP A 218 -19.71 14.65 -14.10
C TRP A 218 -19.12 14.60 -15.51
N ILE A 219 -17.80 14.79 -15.61
CA ILE A 219 -17.09 14.98 -16.90
C ILE A 219 -17.19 13.80 -17.86
N GLY A 220 -17.35 12.59 -17.35
CA GLY A 220 -17.47 11.37 -18.16
C GLY A 220 -18.90 10.92 -18.40
N SER A 221 -19.89 11.80 -18.27
CA SER A 221 -21.30 11.48 -18.51
C SER A 221 -21.51 10.64 -19.78
N HIS A 222 -22.22 9.53 -19.64
CA HIS A 222 -22.62 8.69 -20.78
C HIS A 222 -23.65 9.40 -21.65
N VAL A 223 -24.46 10.30 -21.08
CA VAL A 223 -25.36 11.16 -21.86
C VAL A 223 -24.57 12.01 -22.87
N TYR A 224 -23.43 12.59 -22.47
CA TYR A 224 -22.63 13.43 -23.37
C TYR A 224 -21.81 12.63 -24.38
N GLN A 225 -21.44 11.39 -24.04
CA GLN A 225 -20.68 10.52 -24.93
C GLN A 225 -21.55 9.83 -25.98
N GLU A 226 -22.76 9.39 -25.62
CA GLU A 226 -23.61 8.56 -26.49
C GLU A 226 -24.67 9.35 -27.26
N ILE A 227 -25.14 10.49 -26.73
CA ILE A 227 -26.16 11.29 -27.40
C ILE A 227 -25.51 12.20 -28.45
N PRO A 228 -25.95 12.15 -29.73
CA PRO A 228 -25.41 13.01 -30.75
C PRO A 228 -25.66 14.50 -30.49
N GLY A 229 -24.69 15.34 -30.83
CA GLY A 229 -24.72 16.78 -30.60
C GLY A 229 -24.08 17.23 -29.29
N TYR A 230 -23.42 16.34 -28.55
CA TYR A 230 -22.62 16.67 -27.37
C TYR A 230 -21.15 16.42 -27.68
N TYR A 231 -20.49 15.44 -27.03
CA TYR A 231 -19.04 15.23 -27.18
C TYR A 231 -18.62 14.76 -28.58
N ASP A 232 -19.54 14.24 -29.38
CA ASP A 232 -19.33 13.87 -30.78
C ASP A 232 -19.21 15.10 -31.69
N SER A 233 -19.72 16.25 -31.26
CA SER A 233 -19.76 17.50 -32.04
C SER A 233 -18.87 18.60 -31.46
N ILE A 234 -18.65 18.59 -30.15
CA ILE A 234 -17.77 19.52 -29.45
C ILE A 234 -16.32 19.05 -29.62
N ARG A 235 -15.41 20.01 -29.83
CA ARG A 235 -13.99 19.76 -30.13
C ARG A 235 -13.11 20.47 -29.11
N ALA A 236 -11.89 19.99 -28.94
CA ALA A 236 -10.89 20.69 -28.12
C ALA A 236 -10.55 22.07 -28.72
N ASP A 237 -10.40 23.09 -27.86
CA ASP A 237 -9.99 24.44 -28.31
C ASP A 237 -8.52 24.52 -28.71
N THR A 238 -7.72 23.55 -28.25
CA THR A 238 -6.27 23.52 -28.43
C THR A 238 -5.82 22.23 -29.08
N VAL A 239 -4.71 22.31 -29.80
CA VAL A 239 -4.03 21.14 -30.38
C VAL A 239 -3.55 20.23 -29.26
N ARG A 240 -3.79 18.92 -29.38
CA ARG A 240 -3.42 17.92 -28.37
C ARG A 240 -2.44 16.90 -28.90
N GLU A 241 -1.33 16.73 -28.19
CA GLU A 241 -0.37 15.67 -28.49
C GLU A 241 -1.04 14.29 -28.44
N GLY A 242 -0.65 13.39 -29.34
CA GLY A 242 -1.23 12.05 -29.47
C GLY A 242 -2.50 11.98 -30.34
N CYS A 243 -3.14 13.11 -30.65
CA CYS A 243 -4.28 13.16 -31.56
C CYS A 243 -3.84 13.62 -32.96
N PRO A 244 -3.81 12.75 -33.98
CA PRO A 244 -3.35 13.12 -35.32
C PRO A 244 -4.29 14.15 -35.95
N TRP A 245 -3.73 15.08 -36.72
CA TRP A 245 -4.50 16.04 -37.52
C TRP A 245 -5.34 15.33 -38.58
N SER A 246 -6.58 15.79 -38.78
CA SER A 246 -7.51 15.23 -39.77
C SER A 246 -8.11 16.33 -40.64
N VAL A 247 -8.01 16.17 -41.96
CA VAL A 247 -8.55 17.11 -42.97
C VAL A 247 -10.05 17.38 -42.80
N LEU A 248 -10.81 16.37 -42.34
CA LEU A 248 -12.27 16.46 -42.21
C LEU A 248 -12.71 17.17 -40.92
N ARG A 249 -11.84 17.22 -39.90
CA ARG A 249 -12.14 17.74 -38.57
C ARG A 249 -11.47 19.09 -38.34
N ASP A 250 -10.22 19.22 -38.73
CA ASP A 250 -9.32 20.33 -38.40
C ASP A 250 -9.23 21.34 -39.55
N VAL A 251 -10.37 21.88 -39.96
CA VAL A 251 -10.53 22.78 -41.13
C VAL A 251 -9.93 24.18 -40.93
N GLU A 252 -9.39 24.46 -39.74
CA GLU A 252 -8.80 25.74 -39.34
C GLU A 252 -7.39 25.93 -39.90
N TRP A 253 -6.75 24.84 -40.36
CA TRP A 253 -5.43 24.86 -40.98
C TRP A 253 -5.49 24.48 -42.45
N ASP A 254 -4.59 25.05 -43.24
CA ASP A 254 -4.37 24.62 -44.62
C ASP A 254 -3.74 23.21 -44.63
N ALA A 255 -4.22 22.34 -45.51
CA ALA A 255 -3.71 20.98 -45.68
C ALA A 255 -2.24 20.95 -46.11
N SER A 256 -1.72 22.05 -46.67
CA SER A 256 -0.31 22.19 -47.04
C SER A 256 0.61 22.62 -45.88
N ASN A 257 0.05 23.16 -44.80
CA ASN A 257 0.78 23.68 -43.64
C ASN A 257 -0.01 23.39 -42.35
N ASN A 258 -0.13 22.10 -42.03
CA ASN A 258 -0.86 21.60 -40.89
C ASN A 258 0.07 21.27 -39.70
N PRO A 259 -0.42 21.41 -38.46
CA PRO A 259 0.27 20.86 -37.30
C PRO A 259 0.30 19.32 -37.36
N VAL A 260 1.31 18.72 -36.72
CA VAL A 260 1.42 17.25 -36.58
C VAL A 260 0.22 16.68 -35.82
N TYR A 261 -0.31 17.46 -34.88
CA TYR A 261 -1.45 17.11 -34.03
C TYR A 261 -2.66 18.00 -34.30
N GLY A 262 -3.85 17.45 -34.10
CA GLY A 262 -5.13 18.14 -34.36
C GLY A 262 -5.91 18.49 -33.09
N LYS A 263 -7.15 18.93 -33.29
CA LYS A 263 -8.14 19.20 -32.23
C LYS A 263 -9.16 18.06 -32.18
N PRO A 264 -8.99 17.05 -31.32
CA PRO A 264 -9.87 15.88 -31.28
C PRO A 264 -11.32 16.24 -30.89
N PHE A 265 -12.25 15.36 -31.23
CA PHE A 265 -13.59 15.40 -30.64
C PHE A 265 -13.51 15.03 -29.16
N CYS A 266 -14.41 15.58 -28.36
CA CYS A 266 -14.43 15.33 -26.92
C CYS A 266 -14.67 13.84 -26.59
N THR A 267 -15.36 13.08 -27.46
CA THR A 267 -15.52 11.62 -27.30
C THR A 267 -14.18 10.88 -27.38
N GLU A 268 -13.38 11.16 -28.42
CA GLU A 268 -12.07 10.55 -28.62
C GLU A 268 -11.10 10.96 -27.51
N TRP A 269 -11.15 12.23 -27.12
CA TRP A 269 -10.27 12.77 -26.09
C TRP A 269 -10.59 12.17 -24.70
N TRP A 270 -11.87 12.07 -24.33
CA TRP A 270 -12.29 11.47 -23.06
C TRP A 270 -11.86 10.02 -22.93
N GLN A 271 -11.94 9.23 -24.01
CA GLN A 271 -11.50 7.82 -23.99
C GLN A 271 -10.00 7.69 -23.67
N GLY A 272 -9.17 8.61 -24.18
CA GLY A 272 -7.75 8.67 -23.84
C GLY A 272 -7.52 9.00 -22.36
N ILE A 273 -8.19 10.03 -21.85
CA ILE A 273 -8.13 10.42 -20.44
C ILE A 273 -8.58 9.28 -19.54
N GLN A 274 -9.71 8.63 -19.86
CA GLN A 274 -10.26 7.51 -19.09
C GLN A 274 -9.25 6.36 -19.00
N GLN A 275 -8.58 6.01 -20.10
CA GLN A 275 -7.55 4.97 -20.09
C GLN A 275 -6.34 5.36 -19.24
N SER A 276 -5.87 6.61 -19.34
CA SER A 276 -4.76 7.12 -18.54
C SER A 276 -5.08 7.06 -17.04
N ILE A 277 -6.29 7.47 -16.64
CA ILE A 277 -6.75 7.38 -15.24
C ILE A 277 -6.82 5.91 -14.78
N LEU A 278 -7.38 5.01 -15.60
CA LEU A 278 -7.48 3.59 -15.25
C LEU A 278 -6.11 2.90 -15.15
N ASN A 279 -5.14 3.32 -15.97
CA ASN A 279 -3.77 2.82 -15.87
C ASN A 279 -3.09 3.28 -14.58
N GLU A 280 -3.33 4.52 -14.15
CA GLU A 280 -2.82 5.04 -12.88
C GLU A 280 -3.51 4.38 -11.67
N LEU A 281 -4.81 4.09 -11.77
CA LEU A 281 -5.63 3.46 -10.73
C LEU A 281 -5.72 1.92 -10.88
N GLY A 282 -4.82 1.28 -11.63
CA GLY A 282 -4.97 -0.13 -12.05
C GLY A 282 -5.20 -1.12 -10.90
N ASP A 283 -4.55 -0.90 -9.75
CA ASP A 283 -4.72 -1.72 -8.56
C ASP A 283 -6.13 -1.58 -7.95
N LEU A 284 -6.72 -0.38 -8.05
CA LEU A 284 -8.04 -0.08 -7.53
C LEU A 284 -9.17 -0.62 -8.44
N ASP A 285 -8.99 -0.62 -9.77
CA ASP A 285 -9.96 -1.28 -10.68
C ASP A 285 -10.02 -2.79 -10.38
N LEU A 286 -8.88 -3.44 -10.19
CA LEU A 286 -8.81 -4.86 -9.85
C LEU A 286 -9.46 -5.17 -8.48
N LEU A 287 -9.20 -4.32 -7.49
CA LEU A 287 -9.80 -4.40 -6.15
C LEU A 287 -11.32 -4.24 -6.21
N SER A 288 -11.80 -3.24 -6.94
CA SER A 288 -13.25 -3.01 -7.13
C SER A 288 -13.91 -4.22 -7.81
N ALA A 289 -13.23 -4.84 -8.78
CA ALA A 289 -13.74 -6.01 -9.49
C ALA A 289 -13.90 -7.24 -8.60
N ALA A 290 -12.98 -7.40 -7.64
CA ALA A 290 -13.08 -8.45 -6.64
C ALA A 290 -14.13 -8.15 -5.57
N ALA A 291 -14.23 -6.89 -5.13
CA ALA A 291 -15.15 -6.47 -4.07
C ALA A 291 -16.61 -6.53 -4.52
N GLU A 292 -16.87 -6.19 -5.77
CA GLU A 292 -18.20 -6.05 -6.35
C GLU A 292 -18.33 -6.85 -7.65
N PRO A 293 -18.26 -8.19 -7.59
CA PRO A 293 -18.28 -9.03 -8.79
C PRO A 293 -19.64 -9.02 -9.50
N GLY A 294 -20.71 -8.61 -8.81
CA GLY A 294 -22.05 -8.48 -9.36
C GLY A 294 -22.36 -7.13 -10.02
N TRP A 295 -21.47 -6.15 -9.91
CA TRP A 295 -21.64 -4.84 -10.55
C TRP A 295 -21.20 -4.87 -12.01
N ASP A 296 -21.93 -4.15 -12.86
CA ASP A 296 -21.56 -3.95 -14.26
C ASP A 296 -20.20 -3.21 -14.33
N PRO A 297 -19.22 -3.67 -15.14
CA PRO A 297 -17.88 -3.08 -15.16
C PRO A 297 -17.85 -1.58 -15.51
N ALA A 298 -18.77 -1.09 -16.35
CA ALA A 298 -18.82 0.30 -16.76
C ALA A 298 -19.13 1.25 -15.57
N PRO A 299 -20.30 1.17 -14.91
CA PRO A 299 -20.61 2.06 -13.78
C PRO A 299 -19.63 1.89 -12.60
N ARG A 300 -19.06 0.70 -12.41
CA ARG A 300 -18.02 0.48 -11.39
C ARG A 300 -16.77 1.32 -11.67
N ARG A 301 -16.27 1.31 -12.90
CA ARG A 301 -15.11 2.13 -13.31
C ARG A 301 -15.40 3.60 -13.20
N ASP A 302 -16.60 4.03 -13.59
CA ASP A 302 -17.02 5.42 -13.48
C ASP A 302 -17.02 5.90 -12.02
N ALA A 303 -17.52 5.07 -11.09
CA ALA A 303 -17.49 5.38 -9.66
C ALA A 303 -16.04 5.54 -9.13
N VAL A 304 -15.13 4.64 -9.53
CA VAL A 304 -13.71 4.73 -9.16
C VAL A 304 -13.07 6.02 -9.70
N ILE A 305 -13.34 6.37 -10.95
CA ILE A 305 -12.84 7.59 -11.58
C ILE A 305 -13.41 8.83 -10.90
N GLN A 306 -14.71 8.86 -10.62
CA GLN A 306 -15.36 9.97 -9.92
C GLN A 306 -14.76 10.21 -8.53
N ILE A 307 -14.49 9.14 -7.77
CA ILE A 307 -13.83 9.24 -6.46
C ILE A 307 -12.42 9.84 -6.61
N ALA A 308 -11.64 9.35 -7.58
CA ALA A 308 -10.29 9.86 -7.83
C ALA A 308 -10.28 11.35 -8.24
N LEU A 309 -11.26 11.78 -9.05
CA LEU A 309 -11.45 13.17 -9.44
C LEU A 309 -11.85 14.06 -8.24
N ILE A 310 -12.73 13.58 -7.36
CA ILE A 310 -13.14 14.32 -6.14
C ILE A 310 -11.94 14.54 -5.22
N ASN A 311 -11.09 13.52 -5.06
CA ASN A 311 -9.88 13.60 -4.24
C ASN A 311 -8.76 14.43 -4.88
N SER A 312 -8.88 14.75 -6.18
CA SER A 312 -7.88 15.48 -6.97
C SER A 312 -8.48 16.79 -7.48
N PRO A 313 -8.73 17.78 -6.58
CA PRO A 313 -9.45 18.97 -6.95
C PRO A 313 -8.72 19.74 -8.07
N PRO A 314 -9.47 20.31 -9.02
CA PRO A 314 -8.92 21.03 -10.16
C PRO A 314 -8.04 22.19 -9.70
N ARG A 315 -6.81 22.26 -10.23
CA ARG A 315 -5.94 23.43 -10.06
C ARG A 315 -6.23 24.39 -11.19
N TRP A 316 -7.12 25.34 -10.93
CA TRP A 316 -7.47 26.38 -11.89
C TRP A 316 -6.28 27.31 -12.13
N THR A 317 -5.48 27.00 -13.14
CA THR A 317 -4.60 28.00 -13.74
C THR A 317 -5.43 28.77 -14.76
N THR A 318 -5.62 30.08 -14.53
CA THR A 318 -6.04 30.96 -15.62
C THR A 318 -5.06 30.76 -16.76
N ARG A 319 -5.50 30.27 -17.93
CA ARG A 319 -4.67 30.36 -19.12
C ARG A 319 -4.36 31.84 -19.30
N GLY A 320 -3.11 32.22 -19.08
CA GLY A 320 -2.62 33.46 -19.65
C GLY A 320 -2.88 33.33 -21.14
N TYR A 321 -3.66 34.25 -21.70
CA TYR A 321 -3.89 34.30 -23.14
C TYR A 321 -2.52 34.28 -23.82
N ASP A 322 -2.13 33.14 -24.35
CA ASP A 322 -0.90 33.02 -25.10
C ASP A 322 -1.20 33.60 -26.48
N PHE A 323 -1.02 34.92 -26.60
CA PHE A 323 -1.08 35.66 -27.86
C PHE A 323 0.09 35.30 -28.80
N ALA A 324 0.69 34.11 -28.67
CA ALA A 324 1.78 33.63 -29.51
C ALA A 324 1.38 33.37 -30.98
N TYR A 325 0.10 33.48 -31.33
CA TYR A 325 -0.36 33.54 -32.73
C TYR A 325 -0.81 34.96 -33.07
N GLY A 326 0.14 35.87 -33.27
CA GLY A 326 -0.24 37.25 -33.62
C GLY A 326 0.82 38.25 -34.07
N ASN A 327 2.13 38.01 -33.88
CA ASN A 327 3.14 38.98 -34.35
C ASN A 327 4.41 38.29 -34.87
N LEU A 328 4.32 37.80 -36.11
CA LEU A 328 5.44 37.82 -37.05
C LEU A 328 5.00 38.67 -38.24
N VAL A 329 4.97 39.98 -38.04
CA VAL A 329 4.99 40.95 -39.14
C VAL A 329 6.39 41.55 -39.13
N ASP A 330 7.21 41.09 -40.06
CA ASP A 330 8.44 41.76 -40.47
C ASP A 330 8.08 43.15 -41.01
N PHE A 331 8.55 44.20 -40.34
CA PHE A 331 8.92 45.47 -40.94
C PHE A 331 10.09 46.09 -40.19
#